data_AF-A0A7X9X9X7-F1
#
_entry.id   AF-A0A7X9X9X7-F1
#
_cell.length_a   1.000
_cell.length_b   1.000
_cell.length_c   1.000
_cell.angle_alpha   90.00
_cell.angle_beta   90.00
_cell.angle_gamma   90.00
#
_symmetry.space_group_name_H-M   'P 1'
#
loop_
_entity.id
_entity.type
_entity.pdbx_description
1 polymer ?
#
loop_
_entity_poly.entity_id
_entity_poly.type
_entity_poly.pdbx_seq_one_letter_code
_entity_poly.pdbx_strand_id
1 'polypeptide(L)'
;MSSNRLRITKKENYLKLTLRWFKPHHLVFLIFAIAWNSFIIAWFEFLKYGVRFDFMTIMFFILPLVHIAVGLGGFYYCLGLLLNRTIVKVENDKLMVKQFPLPWKKKFSVDVSEIEQLYVGRKKIIDKWDQERKNPLMLAKKNGDKIILLSGHAIVDINQVKHIERLLEDYMKIQDYAMPRELDSKSKPKKEDLKRERNEEINPTAISLSDLKDDFVFNYDLSSWVVTFTIQYDWVSGNTDKLLQVVSDGGEDQLLYLQKQNSIIKPWIESSVENFNFPTFDKSIVSKIPDTLEYDDEVYQLVKELEGKLFHKNQKAGHNVCQNLYLNGEKDKSIRIVWLSDENYSIYLGNKKEERHFDNILHRG
;
A
#
# COMPACT_ATOMS: atom_id res chain seq x y z
N MET A 1 32.49 -1.82 6.54
CA MET A 1 32.47 -3.22 6.02
C MET A 1 31.10 -3.90 6.24
N SER A 2 30.03 -3.49 5.54
CA SER A 2 28.66 -4.00 5.81
C SER A 2 27.79 -4.22 4.57
N SER A 3 28.33 -4.76 3.46
CA SER A 3 27.51 -5.01 2.24
C SER A 3 27.14 -6.49 1.99
N ASN A 4 27.69 -7.46 2.73
CA ASN A 4 27.62 -8.87 2.29
C ASN A 4 26.57 -9.75 3.00
N ARG A 5 25.60 -9.16 3.73
CA ARG A 5 24.59 -9.93 4.50
C ARG A 5 23.24 -10.06 3.81
N LEU A 6 22.90 -9.16 2.90
CA LEU A 6 21.71 -9.21 2.08
C LEU A 6 22.13 -9.63 0.67
N ARG A 7 21.53 -10.70 0.15
CA ARG A 7 21.64 -11.07 -1.26
C ARG A 7 20.29 -10.94 -1.92
N ILE A 8 20.25 -10.22 -3.04
CA ILE A 8 19.05 -9.95 -3.81
C ILE A 8 19.17 -10.75 -5.12
N THR A 9 18.10 -11.44 -5.49
CA THR A 9 17.97 -12.10 -6.79
C THR A 9 16.61 -11.73 -7.34
N LYS A 10 16.59 -10.91 -8.41
CA LYS A 10 15.38 -10.44 -9.07
C LYS A 10 15.34 -10.99 -10.49
N LYS A 11 14.20 -11.55 -10.87
CA LYS A 11 13.78 -11.96 -12.22
C LYS A 11 12.36 -11.42 -12.44
N GLU A 12 11.80 -11.58 -13.63
CA GLU A 12 10.44 -11.07 -13.95
C GLU A 12 9.39 -11.57 -12.96
N ASN A 13 9.25 -12.89 -12.79
CA ASN A 13 8.23 -13.50 -11.92
C ASN A 13 8.78 -14.03 -10.59
N TYR A 14 9.98 -13.57 -10.20
CA TYR A 14 10.60 -14.01 -8.97
C TYR A 14 11.47 -12.93 -8.32
N LEU A 15 11.20 -12.62 -7.05
CA LEU A 15 12.10 -11.86 -6.18
C LEU A 15 12.49 -12.69 -4.98
N LYS A 16 13.81 -12.82 -4.72
CA LYS A 16 14.33 -13.48 -3.53
C LYS A 16 15.35 -12.62 -2.81
N LEU A 17 15.11 -12.41 -1.53
CA LEU A 17 15.99 -11.76 -0.59
C LEU A 17 16.52 -12.81 0.39
N THR A 18 17.84 -12.92 0.54
CA THR A 18 18.47 -13.85 1.49
C THR A 18 19.27 -13.06 2.52
N LEU A 19 18.85 -13.12 3.79
CA LEU A 19 19.48 -12.44 4.92
C LEU A 19 20.22 -13.45 5.80
N ARG A 20 21.51 -13.21 6.05
CA ARG A 20 22.31 -14.03 6.98
C ARG A 20 22.22 -13.49 8.40
N TRP A 21 22.02 -14.36 9.38
CA TRP A 21 22.01 -13.95 10.80
C TRP A 21 23.43 -13.75 11.35
N PHE A 22 24.42 -14.41 10.77
CA PHE A 22 25.80 -14.44 11.25
C PHE A 22 26.38 -13.04 11.52
N LYS A 23 26.86 -12.85 12.75
CA LYS A 23 27.70 -11.74 13.18
C LYS A 23 28.98 -12.29 13.80
N PRO A 24 30.14 -11.63 13.66
CA PRO A 24 31.41 -12.14 14.18
C PRO A 24 31.37 -12.51 15.67
N HIS A 25 30.70 -11.72 16.51
CA HIS A 25 30.57 -12.00 17.95
C HIS A 25 29.73 -13.26 18.27
N HIS A 26 28.93 -13.78 17.33
CA HIS A 26 28.23 -15.05 17.53
C HIS A 26 29.21 -16.23 17.68
N LEU A 27 30.43 -16.13 17.12
CA LEU A 27 31.48 -17.14 17.33
C LEU A 27 31.97 -17.16 18.78
N VAL A 28 32.10 -15.98 19.40
CA VAL A 28 32.49 -15.86 20.81
C VAL A 28 31.41 -16.49 21.70
N PHE A 29 30.14 -16.24 21.42
CA PHE A 29 29.04 -16.89 22.14
C PHE A 29 29.01 -18.41 21.96
N LEU A 30 29.37 -18.93 20.79
CA LEU A 30 29.50 -20.37 20.58
C LEU A 30 30.62 -20.97 21.46
N ILE A 31 31.80 -20.34 21.48
CA ILE A 31 32.93 -20.80 22.31
C ILE A 31 32.52 -20.80 23.79
N PHE A 32 31.85 -19.75 24.25
CA PHE A 32 31.31 -19.68 25.60
C PHE A 32 30.29 -20.81 25.88
N ALA A 33 29.36 -21.05 24.97
CA ALA A 33 28.38 -22.12 25.12
C ALA A 33 29.06 -23.50 25.19
N ILE A 34 30.10 -23.74 24.40
CA ILE A 34 30.88 -24.99 24.47
C ILE A 34 31.55 -25.12 25.84
N ALA A 35 32.26 -24.08 26.30
CA ALA A 35 32.92 -24.08 27.61
C ALA A 35 31.93 -24.31 28.76
N TRP A 36 30.75 -23.68 28.70
CA TRP A 36 29.67 -23.85 29.67
C TRP A 36 29.15 -25.29 29.73
N ASN A 37 28.88 -25.91 28.58
CA ASN A 37 28.44 -27.30 28.53
C ASN A 37 29.54 -28.26 29.03
N SER A 38 30.81 -28.02 28.70
CA SER A 38 31.94 -28.80 29.22
C SER A 38 32.07 -28.69 30.74
N PHE A 39 31.88 -27.50 31.31
CA PHE A 39 31.89 -27.27 32.75
C PHE A 39 30.81 -28.08 33.46
N ILE A 40 29.58 -28.11 32.92
CA ILE A 40 28.49 -28.89 33.50
C ILE A 40 28.81 -30.40 33.48
N ILE A 41 29.37 -30.92 32.40
CA ILE A 41 29.77 -32.33 32.32
C ILE A 41 30.80 -32.65 33.41
N ALA A 42 31.83 -31.82 33.55
CA ALA A 42 32.85 -31.98 34.58
C ALA A 42 32.27 -31.91 36.00
N TRP A 43 31.28 -31.02 36.22
CA TRP A 43 30.56 -30.90 37.49
C TRP A 43 29.83 -32.19 37.86
N PHE A 44 29.12 -32.82 36.92
CA PHE A 44 28.44 -34.10 37.17
C PHE A 44 29.42 -35.24 37.46
N GLU A 45 30.57 -35.27 36.78
CA GLU A 45 31.60 -36.27 37.10
C GLU A 45 32.16 -36.06 38.51
N PHE A 46 32.38 -34.82 38.94
CA PHE A 46 32.83 -34.51 40.31
C PHE A 46 31.83 -34.98 41.38
N LEU A 47 30.52 -34.78 41.15
CA LEU A 47 29.47 -35.23 42.08
C LEU A 47 29.42 -36.75 42.27
N LYS A 48 29.96 -37.55 41.34
CA LYS A 48 29.99 -39.03 41.47
C LYS A 48 30.97 -39.53 42.54
N TYR A 49 32.00 -38.75 42.90
CA TYR A 49 33.15 -39.25 43.68
C TYR A 49 33.15 -38.88 45.17
N GLY A 50 32.08 -38.31 45.76
CA GLY A 50 32.20 -37.92 47.17
C GLY A 50 30.99 -37.35 47.91
N VAL A 51 29.76 -37.53 47.45
CA VAL A 51 28.60 -36.88 48.08
C VAL A 51 27.68 -37.88 48.77
N ARG A 52 27.44 -37.70 50.08
CA ARG A 52 26.46 -38.48 50.85
C ARG A 52 25.05 -38.05 50.44
N PHE A 53 24.14 -39.00 50.23
CA PHE A 53 22.78 -38.72 49.76
C PHE A 53 21.94 -38.04 50.87
N ASP A 54 21.95 -36.70 50.89
CA ASP A 54 21.11 -35.86 51.74
C ASP A 54 20.25 -34.88 50.92
N PHE A 55 19.37 -34.11 51.59
CA PHE A 55 18.50 -33.13 50.93
C PHE A 55 19.29 -32.07 50.13
N MET A 56 20.46 -31.65 50.63
CA MET A 56 21.35 -30.73 49.92
C MET A 56 21.83 -31.36 48.61
N THR A 57 22.20 -32.64 48.64
CA THR A 57 22.66 -33.39 47.47
C THR A 57 21.59 -33.44 46.38
N ILE A 58 20.32 -33.62 46.72
CA ILE A 58 19.21 -33.59 45.75
C ILE A 58 19.11 -32.20 45.07
N MET A 59 19.26 -31.11 45.82
CA MET A 59 19.31 -29.76 45.23
C MET A 59 20.51 -29.58 44.29
N PHE A 60 21.67 -30.15 44.64
CA PHE A 60 22.86 -30.18 43.79
C PHE A 60 22.70 -31.03 42.53
N PHE A 61 21.68 -31.89 42.43
CA PHE A 61 21.31 -32.60 41.19
C PHE A 61 20.28 -31.86 40.35
N ILE A 62 19.26 -31.25 40.98
CA ILE A 62 18.18 -30.54 40.26
C ILE A 62 18.69 -29.24 39.62
N LEU A 63 19.52 -28.47 40.34
CA LEU A 63 20.02 -27.20 39.83
C LEU A 63 20.83 -27.38 38.54
N PRO A 64 21.78 -28.34 38.41
CA PRO A 64 22.47 -28.59 37.16
C PRO A 64 21.58 -29.03 36.00
N LEU A 65 20.44 -29.70 36.22
CA LEU A 65 19.52 -30.07 35.14
C LEU A 65 18.95 -28.84 34.42
N VAL A 66 18.58 -27.80 35.17
CA VAL A 66 18.15 -26.52 34.59
C VAL A 66 19.28 -25.89 33.79
N HIS A 67 20.52 -25.93 34.31
CA HIS A 67 21.69 -25.39 33.61
C HIS A 67 22.04 -26.19 32.35
N ILE A 68 21.80 -27.51 32.30
CA ILE A 68 21.91 -28.31 31.08
C ILE A 68 20.90 -27.80 30.05
N ALA A 69 19.63 -27.63 30.44
CA ALA A 69 18.61 -27.13 29.51
C ALA A 69 18.97 -25.74 28.96
N VAL A 70 19.49 -24.85 29.80
CA VAL A 70 20.00 -23.53 29.38
C VAL A 70 21.24 -23.66 28.49
N GLY A 71 22.18 -24.56 28.81
CA GLY A 71 23.40 -24.80 28.05
C GLY A 71 23.13 -25.35 26.66
N LEU A 72 22.26 -26.37 26.55
CA LEU A 72 21.82 -26.95 25.28
C LEU A 72 20.99 -25.95 24.46
N GLY A 73 20.07 -25.23 25.12
CA GLY A 73 19.27 -24.19 24.48
C GLY A 73 20.12 -23.04 23.95
N GLY A 74 21.10 -22.58 24.73
CA GLY A 74 22.06 -21.55 24.37
C GLY A 74 22.97 -22.00 23.22
N PHE A 75 23.45 -23.25 23.25
CA PHE A 75 24.23 -23.83 22.17
C PHE A 75 23.43 -23.93 20.87
N TYR A 76 22.20 -24.47 20.93
CA TYR A 76 21.28 -24.51 19.79
C TYR A 76 20.99 -23.12 19.22
N TYR A 77 20.77 -22.14 20.11
CA TYR A 77 20.57 -20.75 19.74
C TYR A 77 21.80 -20.18 19.01
N CYS A 78 23.02 -20.42 19.52
CA CYS A 78 24.26 -20.00 18.86
C CYS A 78 24.44 -20.64 17.48
N LEU A 79 24.16 -21.94 17.34
CA LEU A 79 24.16 -22.61 16.04
C LEU A 79 23.16 -21.98 15.08
N GLY A 80 21.95 -21.67 15.56
CA GLY A 80 20.95 -20.92 14.80
C GLY A 80 21.49 -19.57 14.32
N LEU A 81 22.11 -18.79 15.20
CA LEU A 81 22.71 -17.49 14.86
C LEU A 81 23.85 -17.57 13.85
N LEU A 82 24.59 -18.68 13.82
CA LEU A 82 25.71 -18.89 12.90
C LEU A 82 25.25 -19.38 11.53
N LEU A 83 24.33 -20.34 11.51
CA LEU A 83 23.96 -21.09 10.31
C LEU A 83 22.71 -20.52 9.63
N ASN A 84 21.75 -20.00 10.40
CA ASN A 84 20.46 -19.65 9.84
C ASN A 84 20.50 -18.44 8.92
N ARG A 85 19.59 -18.51 7.96
CA ARG A 85 19.28 -17.48 7.00
C ARG A 85 17.78 -17.29 6.96
N THR A 86 17.35 -16.07 6.73
CA THR A 86 15.95 -15.76 6.39
C THR A 86 15.86 -15.53 4.90
N ILE A 87 15.01 -16.29 4.22
CA ILE A 87 14.61 -16.03 2.84
C ILE A 87 13.26 -15.32 2.88
N VAL A 88 13.19 -14.17 2.24
CA VAL A 88 11.94 -13.54 1.81
C VAL A 88 11.83 -13.74 0.32
N LYS A 89 10.74 -14.34 -0.15
CA LYS A 89 10.55 -14.68 -1.56
C LYS A 89 9.17 -14.22 -2.00
N VAL A 90 9.08 -13.55 -3.14
CA VAL A 90 7.84 -13.28 -3.87
C VAL A 90 7.88 -14.09 -5.14
N GLU A 91 6.91 -14.99 -5.32
CA GLU A 91 6.76 -15.84 -6.50
C GLU A 91 5.29 -16.26 -6.64
N ASN A 92 4.76 -16.28 -7.86
CA ASN A 92 3.36 -16.67 -8.16
C ASN A 92 2.35 -15.95 -7.25
N ASP A 93 2.47 -14.62 -7.14
CA ASP A 93 1.64 -13.78 -6.28
C ASP A 93 1.58 -14.20 -4.81
N LYS A 94 2.64 -14.87 -4.31
CA LYS A 94 2.78 -15.24 -2.91
C LYS A 94 4.05 -14.65 -2.31
N LEU A 95 3.90 -13.96 -1.20
CA LEU A 95 5.00 -13.54 -0.33
C LEU A 95 5.25 -14.59 0.73
N MET A 96 6.46 -15.15 0.75
CA MET A 96 6.87 -16.23 1.64
C MET A 96 8.09 -15.83 2.47
N VAL A 97 8.07 -16.16 3.76
CA VAL A 97 9.21 -16.02 4.66
C VAL A 97 9.55 -17.36 5.27
N LYS A 98 10.80 -17.79 5.10
CA LYS A 98 11.31 -19.07 5.63
C LYS A 98 12.67 -18.90 6.29
N GLN A 99 12.90 -19.66 7.35
CA GLN A 99 14.16 -19.73 8.08
C GLN A 99 14.75 -21.14 7.97
N PHE A 100 16.05 -21.23 7.69
CA PHE A 100 16.78 -22.50 7.45
C PHE A 100 18.30 -22.26 7.67
N PRO A 101 19.13 -23.29 7.86
CA PRO A 101 18.81 -24.72 7.82
C PRO A 101 18.19 -25.26 9.12
N LEU A 102 18.46 -24.66 10.29
CA LEU A 102 17.95 -25.17 11.56
C LEU A 102 16.49 -24.74 11.78
N PRO A 103 15.64 -25.63 12.36
CA PRO A 103 14.26 -25.31 12.66
C PRO A 103 14.12 -24.05 13.51
N TRP A 104 13.41 -23.06 12.99
CA TRP A 104 13.05 -21.86 13.75
C TRP A 104 11.59 -21.52 13.50
N LYS A 105 10.94 -20.91 14.49
CA LYS A 105 9.47 -20.83 14.56
C LYS A 105 8.81 -20.09 13.37
N LYS A 106 9.55 -19.33 12.56
CA LYS A 106 8.96 -18.45 11.55
C LYS A 106 8.93 -19.08 10.16
N LYS A 107 7.78 -19.68 9.81
CA LYS A 107 7.37 -19.95 8.44
C LYS A 107 6.07 -19.20 8.19
N PHE A 108 6.03 -18.41 7.13
CA PHE A 108 4.86 -17.58 6.79
C PHE A 108 4.70 -17.52 5.28
N SER A 109 3.45 -17.48 4.82
CA SER A 109 3.07 -17.30 3.42
C SER A 109 1.77 -16.51 3.39
N VAL A 110 1.66 -15.54 2.47
CA VAL A 110 0.47 -14.73 2.25
C VAL A 110 0.36 -14.40 0.77
N ASP A 111 -0.87 -14.35 0.26
CA ASP A 111 -1.14 -13.92 -1.11
C ASP A 111 -0.92 -12.40 -1.21
N VAL A 112 -0.24 -11.96 -2.28
CA VAL A 112 0.06 -10.54 -2.51
C VAL A 112 -1.22 -9.70 -2.58
N SER A 113 -2.30 -10.29 -3.09
CA SER A 113 -3.63 -9.66 -3.14
C SER A 113 -4.22 -9.35 -1.76
N GLU A 114 -3.82 -10.07 -0.70
CA GLU A 114 -4.23 -9.80 0.68
C GLU A 114 -3.38 -8.71 1.35
N ILE A 115 -2.21 -8.39 0.80
CA ILE A 115 -1.31 -7.39 1.35
C ILE A 115 -1.87 -6.01 1.03
N GLU A 116 -2.03 -5.20 2.06
CA GLU A 116 -2.38 -3.80 1.91
C GLU A 116 -1.13 -2.95 1.78
N GLN A 117 -0.16 -3.16 2.68
CA GLN A 117 1.02 -2.32 2.78
C GLN A 117 2.16 -3.03 3.51
N LEU A 118 3.40 -2.71 3.15
CA LEU A 118 4.59 -3.02 3.95
C LEU A 118 5.05 -1.74 4.65
N TYR A 119 5.62 -1.86 5.85
CA TYR A 119 6.14 -0.66 6.52
C TYR A 119 7.14 -0.99 7.62
N VAL A 120 8.05 -0.07 7.92
CA VAL A 120 8.97 -0.21 9.06
C VAL A 120 8.32 0.31 10.34
N GLY A 121 7.96 -0.60 11.25
CA GLY A 121 7.28 -0.25 12.50
C GLY A 121 8.20 0.45 13.51
N ARG A 122 7.68 1.48 14.19
CA ARG A 122 8.30 2.03 15.41
C ARG A 122 8.19 1.03 16.55
N LYS A 123 9.28 0.87 17.30
CA LYS A 123 9.23 0.19 18.58
C LYS A 123 8.29 0.93 19.55
N LYS A 124 7.38 0.21 20.18
CA LYS A 124 6.74 0.66 21.42
C LYS A 124 7.78 0.51 22.53
N ILE A 125 8.24 1.62 23.10
CA ILE A 125 9.05 1.61 24.33
C ILE A 125 8.10 1.22 25.46
N ILE A 126 7.84 -0.08 25.67
CA ILE A 126 6.98 -0.51 26.78
C ILE A 126 7.77 -1.28 27.84
N ASP A 127 8.91 -1.91 27.53
CA ASP A 127 9.67 -2.66 28.54
C ASP A 127 11.14 -2.21 28.65
N LYS A 128 11.53 -1.88 29.89
CA LYS A 128 12.88 -1.43 30.31
C LYS A 128 13.98 -2.48 30.06
N TRP A 129 13.60 -3.73 29.77
CA TRP A 129 14.50 -4.89 29.70
C TRP A 129 14.82 -5.40 28.28
N ASP A 130 14.12 -4.94 27.23
CA ASP A 130 14.29 -5.44 25.85
C ASP A 130 14.82 -4.34 24.92
N GLN A 131 15.98 -3.74 25.26
CA GLN A 131 16.49 -2.56 24.58
C GLN A 131 16.93 -2.78 23.11
N GLU A 132 17.04 -4.01 22.61
CA GLU A 132 17.73 -4.28 21.32
C GLU A 132 16.85 -4.68 20.12
N ARG A 133 15.52 -4.75 20.24
CA ARG A 133 14.70 -5.03 19.04
C ARG A 133 14.68 -3.82 18.09
N LYS A 134 15.53 -3.91 17.06
CA LYS A 134 15.55 -3.01 15.88
C LYS A 134 14.17 -2.93 15.23
N ASN A 135 13.86 -1.79 14.63
CA ASN A 135 12.57 -1.52 13.97
C ASN A 135 12.20 -2.64 12.98
N PRO A 136 11.13 -3.42 13.24
CA PRO A 136 10.77 -4.56 12.41
C PRO A 136 10.14 -4.13 11.09
N LEU A 137 10.30 -4.97 10.07
CA LEU A 137 9.48 -4.87 8.86
C LEU A 137 8.13 -5.52 9.14
N MET A 138 7.08 -4.73 9.02
CA MET A 138 5.69 -5.11 9.24
C MET A 138 4.99 -5.30 7.90
N LEU A 139 3.96 -6.15 7.90
CA LEU A 139 3.02 -6.34 6.83
C LEU A 139 1.63 -6.05 7.37
N ALA A 140 0.90 -5.14 6.73
CA ALA A 140 -0.52 -4.92 6.96
C ALA A 140 -1.31 -5.65 5.87
N LYS A 141 -2.31 -6.42 6.29
CA LYS A 141 -3.27 -7.06 5.42
C LYS A 141 -4.50 -6.17 5.24
N LYS A 142 -5.20 -6.34 4.11
CA LYS A 142 -6.45 -5.61 3.79
C LYS A 142 -7.58 -5.87 4.79
N ASN A 143 -7.55 -6.98 5.52
CA ASN A 143 -8.51 -7.29 6.59
C ASN A 143 -8.19 -6.57 7.92
N GLY A 144 -7.13 -5.77 7.97
CA GLY A 144 -6.68 -5.04 9.17
C GLY A 144 -5.62 -5.77 10.01
N ASP A 145 -5.32 -7.04 9.72
CA ASP A 145 -4.31 -7.81 10.45
C ASP A 145 -2.90 -7.26 10.20
N LYS A 146 -2.05 -7.32 11.24
CA LYS A 146 -0.67 -6.87 11.18
C LYS A 146 0.29 -7.97 11.59
N ILE A 147 1.24 -8.28 10.72
CA ILE A 147 2.18 -9.38 10.88
C ILE A 147 3.60 -8.84 10.84
N ILE A 148 4.46 -9.33 11.73
CA ILE A 148 5.89 -9.04 11.67
C ILE A 148 6.48 -9.87 10.53
N LEU A 149 6.93 -9.25 9.44
CA LEU A 149 7.57 -9.94 8.31
C LEU A 149 9.04 -10.25 8.61
N LEU A 150 9.82 -9.26 9.04
CA LEU A 150 11.22 -9.40 9.45
C LEU A 150 11.47 -8.72 10.80
N SER A 151 12.24 -9.38 11.66
CA SER A 151 12.63 -8.84 12.97
C SER A 151 13.91 -9.52 13.49
N GLY A 152 14.52 -8.92 14.51
CA GLY A 152 15.64 -9.53 15.24
C GLY A 152 16.92 -9.64 14.41
N HIS A 153 17.55 -10.82 14.43
CA HIS A 153 18.92 -11.04 13.90
C HIS A 153 19.06 -10.90 12.39
N ALA A 154 17.96 -11.03 11.64
CA ALA A 154 17.95 -10.77 10.21
C ALA A 154 18.16 -9.27 9.88
N ILE A 155 17.92 -8.37 10.83
CA ILE A 155 17.99 -6.92 10.63
C ILE A 155 19.33 -6.37 11.11
N VAL A 156 20.09 -5.77 10.19
CA VAL A 156 21.38 -5.14 10.50
C VAL A 156 21.21 -3.67 10.85
N ASP A 157 20.48 -2.92 10.06
CA ASP A 157 20.32 -1.47 10.22
C ASP A 157 18.99 -1.01 9.61
N ILE A 158 18.56 0.21 9.97
CA ILE A 158 17.28 0.76 9.51
C ILE A 158 17.22 0.98 8.00
N ASN A 159 18.34 1.38 7.38
CA ASN A 159 18.39 1.67 5.96
C ASN A 159 18.25 0.39 5.13
N GLN A 160 18.83 -0.72 5.61
CA GLN A 160 18.64 -2.03 5.03
C GLN A 160 17.17 -2.47 5.07
N VAL A 161 16.45 -2.23 6.17
CA VAL A 161 15.03 -2.61 6.26
C VAL A 161 14.18 -1.76 5.32
N LYS A 162 14.40 -0.43 5.28
CA LYS A 162 13.72 0.47 4.34
C LYS A 162 14.02 0.12 2.88
N HIS A 163 15.25 -0.32 2.60
CA HIS A 163 15.60 -0.79 1.27
C HIS A 163 14.84 -2.07 0.90
N ILE A 164 14.67 -3.00 1.84
CA ILE A 164 13.90 -4.22 1.64
C ILE A 164 12.40 -3.92 1.45
N GLU A 165 11.84 -3.02 2.27
CA GLU A 165 10.47 -2.50 2.14
C GLU A 165 10.21 -2.02 0.71
N ARG A 166 10.99 -1.03 0.25
CA ARG A 166 10.87 -0.47 -1.11
C ARG A 166 11.03 -1.53 -2.20
N LEU A 167 12.03 -2.41 -2.07
CA LEU A 167 12.24 -3.47 -3.06
C LEU A 167 11.05 -4.43 -3.18
N LEU A 168 10.40 -4.74 -2.06
CA LEU A 168 9.22 -5.61 -2.03
C LEU A 168 7.99 -4.88 -2.57
N GLU A 169 7.78 -3.62 -2.16
CA GLU A 169 6.68 -2.78 -2.65
C GLU A 169 6.77 -2.54 -4.16
N ASP A 170 7.94 -2.12 -4.66
CA ASP A 170 8.19 -1.91 -6.09
C ASP A 170 7.94 -3.19 -6.90
N TYR A 171 8.34 -4.34 -6.35
CA TYR A 171 8.17 -5.62 -7.02
C TYR A 171 6.72 -6.09 -7.04
N MET A 172 5.99 -5.90 -5.95
CA MET A 172 4.59 -6.29 -5.81
C MET A 172 3.61 -5.22 -6.30
N LYS A 173 4.12 -4.07 -6.78
CA LYS A 173 3.35 -2.88 -7.17
C LYS A 173 2.43 -2.40 -6.04
N ILE A 174 2.94 -2.43 -4.81
CA ILE A 174 2.24 -1.89 -3.65
C ILE A 174 2.59 -0.40 -3.54
N GLN A 175 1.57 0.44 -3.42
CA GLN A 175 1.76 1.87 -3.31
C GLN A 175 2.15 2.26 -1.88
N ASP A 176 3.26 2.97 -1.73
CA ASP A 176 3.77 3.37 -0.42
C ASP A 176 3.03 4.59 0.15
N TYR A 177 2.49 4.46 1.36
CA TYR A 177 1.83 5.51 2.12
C TYR A 177 2.08 5.41 3.63
N ALA A 178 1.83 6.52 4.32
CA ALA A 178 2.01 6.65 5.75
C ALA A 178 1.14 5.67 6.55
N MET A 179 1.79 4.77 7.29
CA MET A 179 1.10 3.84 8.17
C MET A 179 1.11 4.30 9.64
N PRO A 180 0.01 4.10 10.40
CA PRO A 180 0.01 4.33 11.83
C PRO A 180 1.11 3.51 12.51
N ARG A 181 1.97 4.20 13.28
CA ARG A 181 3.14 3.64 13.99
C ARG A 181 4.32 3.25 13.09
N GLU A 182 4.39 3.75 11.88
CA GLU A 182 5.59 3.64 11.05
C GLU A 182 6.68 4.64 11.49
N LEU A 183 7.96 4.27 11.30
CA LEU A 183 9.10 5.12 11.70
C LEU A 183 9.08 6.48 11.01
N ASP A 184 8.79 6.53 9.71
CA ASP A 184 8.87 7.77 8.90
C ASP A 184 7.49 8.23 8.41
N SER A 185 6.42 7.92 9.15
CA SER A 185 5.05 8.18 8.70
C SER A 185 4.76 9.64 8.32
N LYS A 186 5.50 10.61 8.89
CA LYS A 186 5.26 12.05 8.65
C LYS A 186 5.73 12.53 7.28
N SER A 187 6.70 11.85 6.65
CA SER A 187 7.23 12.24 5.34
C SER A 187 6.52 11.54 4.18
N LYS A 188 5.68 10.54 4.47
CA LYS A 188 4.93 9.80 3.47
C LYS A 188 3.54 10.44 3.29
N PRO A 189 2.98 10.41 2.06
CA PRO A 189 1.60 10.85 1.83
C PRO A 189 0.63 9.98 2.61
N LYS A 190 -0.54 10.51 2.98
CA LYS A 190 -1.61 9.67 3.54
C LYS A 190 -2.24 8.85 2.43
N LYS A 191 -2.90 7.74 2.81
CA LYS A 191 -3.64 6.90 1.86
C LYS A 191 -4.67 7.70 1.04
N GLU A 192 -5.32 8.67 1.67
CA GLU A 192 -6.32 9.54 1.03
C GLU A 192 -5.71 10.52 0.01
N ASP A 193 -4.41 10.82 0.11
CA ASP A 193 -3.70 11.74 -0.80
C ASP A 193 -3.22 11.05 -2.09
N LEU A 194 -3.35 9.72 -2.14
CA LEU A 194 -2.87 8.89 -3.23
C LEU A 194 -4.00 8.46 -4.15
N LYS A 195 -3.65 8.29 -5.43
CA LYS A 195 -4.57 7.83 -6.45
C LYS A 195 -5.10 6.45 -6.08
N ARG A 196 -6.41 6.27 -6.05
CA ARG A 196 -7.00 4.94 -5.86
C ARG A 196 -6.77 4.11 -7.12
N GLU A 197 -5.95 3.09 -6.96
CA GLU A 197 -5.79 2.05 -7.98
C GLU A 197 -6.89 1.01 -7.82
N ARG A 198 -7.68 0.79 -8.88
CA ARG A 198 -8.49 -0.42 -8.98
C ARG A 198 -7.63 -1.50 -9.60
N ASN A 199 -7.29 -2.50 -8.80
CA ASN A 199 -6.78 -3.79 -9.28
C ASN A 199 -7.95 -4.63 -9.83
N GLU A 200 -8.71 -4.06 -10.76
CA GLU A 200 -9.69 -4.81 -11.53
C GLU A 200 -8.93 -5.35 -12.75
N GLU A 201 -8.71 -6.66 -12.78
CA GLU A 201 -8.23 -7.35 -13.97
C GLU A 201 -9.26 -7.08 -15.08
N ILE A 202 -8.88 -6.33 -16.11
CA ILE A 202 -9.79 -5.96 -17.18
C ILE A 202 -10.16 -7.25 -17.91
N ASN A 203 -11.40 -7.68 -17.75
CA ASN A 203 -11.92 -8.78 -18.56
C ASN A 203 -12.20 -8.23 -19.96
N PRO A 204 -11.48 -8.68 -21.01
CA PRO A 204 -11.64 -8.14 -22.36
C PRO A 204 -13.04 -8.36 -22.93
N THR A 205 -13.83 -9.28 -22.36
CA THR A 205 -15.21 -9.57 -22.78
C THR A 205 -16.26 -8.78 -22.01
N ALA A 206 -15.87 -8.04 -20.96
CA ALA A 206 -16.78 -7.30 -20.09
C ALA A 206 -16.25 -5.89 -19.80
N ILE A 207 -15.72 -5.23 -20.83
CA ILE A 207 -15.24 -3.84 -20.74
C ILE A 207 -16.46 -2.91 -20.69
N SER A 208 -16.48 -2.04 -19.67
CA SER A 208 -17.52 -1.04 -19.43
C SER A 208 -16.99 0.38 -19.62
N LEU A 209 -17.88 1.38 -19.57
CA LEU A 209 -17.48 2.79 -19.54
C LEU A 209 -16.52 3.11 -18.38
N SER A 210 -16.63 2.41 -17.25
CA SER A 210 -15.76 2.69 -16.10
C SER A 210 -14.32 2.25 -16.32
N ASP A 211 -14.08 1.40 -17.30
CA ASP A 211 -12.77 0.86 -17.66
C ASP A 211 -12.00 1.78 -18.62
N LEU A 212 -12.68 2.74 -19.24
CA LEU A 212 -12.07 3.71 -20.16
C LEU A 212 -10.86 4.40 -19.51
N LYS A 213 -9.76 4.38 -20.25
CA LYS A 213 -8.47 5.01 -19.97
C LYS A 213 -7.94 5.55 -21.29
N ASP A 214 -6.83 6.27 -21.23
CA ASP A 214 -6.11 6.73 -22.42
C ASP A 214 -5.89 5.57 -23.40
N ASP A 215 -5.99 5.89 -24.69
CA ASP A 215 -5.87 4.97 -25.82
C ASP A 215 -7.04 3.96 -25.97
N PHE A 216 -8.09 4.04 -25.14
CA PHE A 216 -9.33 3.33 -25.44
C PHE A 216 -10.09 3.99 -26.59
N VAL A 217 -10.78 3.16 -27.38
CA VAL A 217 -11.71 3.56 -28.43
C VAL A 217 -13.10 3.11 -28.05
N PHE A 218 -14.11 3.91 -28.35
CA PHE A 218 -15.52 3.54 -28.22
C PHE A 218 -16.32 4.25 -29.31
N ASN A 219 -17.53 3.77 -29.60
CA ASN A 219 -18.45 4.48 -30.48
C ASN A 219 -19.48 5.25 -29.66
N TYR A 220 -19.81 6.44 -30.15
CA TYR A 220 -20.87 7.28 -29.63
C TYR A 220 -21.38 8.17 -30.77
N ASP A 221 -22.70 8.27 -30.90
CA ASP A 221 -23.38 9.07 -31.93
C ASP A 221 -22.91 8.77 -33.37
N LEU A 222 -22.81 7.47 -33.70
CA LEU A 222 -22.36 6.94 -34.99
C LEU A 222 -20.88 7.25 -35.36
N SER A 223 -20.12 7.87 -34.48
CA SER A 223 -18.69 8.17 -34.66
C SER A 223 -17.82 7.33 -33.72
N SER A 224 -16.58 7.07 -34.14
CA SER A 224 -15.55 6.44 -33.30
C SER A 224 -14.75 7.49 -32.55
N TRP A 225 -14.62 7.34 -31.25
CA TRP A 225 -13.96 8.27 -30.34
C TRP A 225 -12.77 7.62 -29.66
N VAL A 226 -11.65 8.33 -29.58
CA VAL A 226 -10.44 7.90 -28.88
C VAL A 226 -10.26 8.71 -27.62
N VAL A 227 -10.02 8.05 -26.48
CA VAL A 227 -9.67 8.72 -25.23
C VAL A 227 -8.21 9.19 -25.31
N THR A 228 -8.00 10.50 -25.36
CA THR A 228 -6.66 11.10 -25.45
C THR A 228 -6.08 11.45 -24.08
N PHE A 229 -6.95 11.74 -23.11
CA PHE A 229 -6.53 12.14 -21.78
C PHE A 229 -7.57 11.79 -20.71
N THR A 230 -7.10 11.34 -19.54
CA THR A 230 -7.94 11.00 -18.39
C THR A 230 -7.54 11.78 -17.14
N ILE A 231 -8.53 12.44 -16.52
CA ILE A 231 -8.45 12.97 -15.16
C ILE A 231 -9.28 12.06 -14.25
N GLN A 232 -8.72 11.68 -13.10
CA GLN A 232 -9.43 10.92 -12.07
C GLN A 232 -9.72 11.82 -10.87
N TYR A 233 -10.94 11.74 -10.35
CA TYR A 233 -11.36 12.41 -9.11
C TYR A 233 -11.70 11.36 -8.06
N ASP A 234 -10.97 11.36 -6.95
CA ASP A 234 -11.22 10.48 -5.81
C ASP A 234 -11.84 11.27 -4.66
N TRP A 235 -13.14 11.07 -4.45
CA TRP A 235 -13.93 11.83 -3.48
C TRP A 235 -13.86 11.27 -2.07
N VAL A 236 -13.95 12.09 -1.02
CA VAL A 236 -13.96 11.64 0.39
C VAL A 236 -15.02 10.57 0.66
N SER A 237 -16.12 10.56 -0.10
CA SER A 237 -17.18 9.52 -0.04
C SER A 237 -16.73 8.11 -0.48
N GLY A 238 -15.52 7.95 -1.00
CA GLY A 238 -15.01 6.68 -1.53
C GLY A 238 -15.36 6.41 -3.00
N ASN A 239 -16.15 7.28 -3.64
CA ASN A 239 -16.43 7.20 -5.07
C ASN A 239 -15.28 7.77 -5.92
N THR A 240 -15.12 7.24 -7.12
CA THR A 240 -14.11 7.69 -8.09
C THR A 240 -14.79 8.03 -9.40
N ASP A 241 -14.69 9.29 -9.80
CA ASP A 241 -15.19 9.79 -11.09
C ASP A 241 -14.03 9.99 -12.07
N LYS A 242 -14.34 10.12 -13.35
CA LYS A 242 -13.37 10.41 -14.41
C LYS A 242 -13.86 11.53 -15.32
N LEU A 243 -12.96 12.38 -15.76
CA LEU A 243 -13.18 13.28 -16.91
C LEU A 243 -12.23 12.85 -18.02
N LEU A 244 -12.79 12.51 -19.17
CA LEU A 244 -12.06 12.02 -20.33
C LEU A 244 -12.10 13.10 -21.41
N GLN A 245 -10.94 13.44 -21.98
CA GLN A 245 -10.90 14.15 -23.25
C GLN A 245 -10.94 13.10 -24.36
N VAL A 246 -11.87 13.25 -25.29
CA VAL A 246 -12.10 12.31 -26.38
C VAL A 246 -12.04 13.05 -27.71
N VAL A 247 -11.50 12.40 -28.73
CA VAL A 247 -11.37 12.97 -30.08
C VAL A 247 -11.99 12.00 -31.08
N SER A 248 -12.89 12.47 -31.92
CA SER A 248 -13.51 11.66 -32.98
C SER A 248 -12.54 11.41 -34.14
N ASP A 249 -12.87 10.45 -34.99
CA ASP A 249 -12.21 10.24 -36.29
C ASP A 249 -12.29 11.46 -37.22
N GLY A 250 -13.34 12.28 -37.07
CA GLY A 250 -13.51 13.58 -37.73
C GLY A 250 -12.66 14.72 -37.16
N GLY A 251 -11.95 14.49 -36.05
CA GLY A 251 -11.12 15.49 -35.37
C GLY A 251 -11.87 16.43 -34.43
N GLU A 252 -13.14 16.15 -34.13
CA GLU A 252 -13.91 16.89 -33.12
C GLU A 252 -13.46 16.48 -31.72
N ASP A 253 -13.34 17.44 -30.81
CA ASP A 253 -13.00 17.21 -29.42
C ASP A 253 -14.22 17.36 -28.51
N GLN A 254 -14.34 16.45 -27.54
CA GLN A 254 -15.39 16.50 -26.52
C GLN A 254 -14.83 16.09 -25.16
N LEU A 255 -15.54 16.48 -24.11
CA LEU A 255 -15.31 15.97 -22.77
C LEU A 255 -16.39 14.94 -22.40
N LEU A 256 -15.97 13.82 -21.84
CA LEU A 256 -16.86 12.78 -21.31
C LEU A 256 -16.60 12.64 -19.80
N TYR A 257 -17.54 13.13 -19.00
CA TYR A 257 -17.52 12.99 -17.55
C TYR A 257 -18.29 11.74 -17.12
N LEU A 258 -17.62 10.86 -16.38
CA LEU A 258 -18.17 9.61 -15.86
C LEU A 258 -18.33 9.71 -14.35
N GLN A 259 -19.56 9.97 -13.90
CA GLN A 259 -19.89 9.97 -12.47
C GLN A 259 -20.20 8.54 -12.00
N LYS A 260 -19.47 8.02 -11.01
CA LYS A 260 -19.72 6.69 -10.42
C LYS A 260 -20.40 6.82 -9.06
N GLN A 261 -21.49 6.09 -8.87
CA GLN A 261 -22.17 5.98 -7.58
C GLN A 261 -22.65 4.53 -7.38
N ASN A 262 -22.10 3.83 -6.37
CA ASN A 262 -22.49 2.46 -6.02
C ASN A 262 -22.54 1.50 -7.22
N SER A 263 -21.46 1.46 -8.01
CA SER A 263 -21.33 0.67 -9.25
C SER A 263 -22.13 1.14 -10.46
N ILE A 264 -23.03 2.13 -10.31
CA ILE A 264 -23.75 2.74 -11.44
C ILE A 264 -22.88 3.87 -12.02
N ILE A 265 -22.77 3.91 -13.34
CA ILE A 265 -22.06 4.97 -14.08
C ILE A 265 -23.11 5.88 -14.72
N LYS A 266 -22.91 7.20 -14.61
CA LYS A 266 -23.71 8.22 -15.29
C LYS A 266 -22.79 9.03 -16.20
N PRO A 267 -22.82 8.78 -17.53
CA PRO A 267 -22.02 9.55 -18.47
C PRO A 267 -22.67 10.90 -18.79
N TRP A 268 -21.83 11.92 -18.91
CA TRP A 268 -22.20 13.27 -19.31
C TRP A 268 -21.26 13.70 -20.44
N ILE A 269 -21.82 14.14 -21.55
CA ILE A 269 -21.04 14.82 -22.59
C ILE A 269 -20.98 16.29 -22.21
N GLU A 270 -19.77 16.78 -21.99
CA GLU A 270 -19.51 18.10 -21.44
C GLU A 270 -18.76 19.01 -22.42
N SER A 271 -19.00 20.31 -22.28
CA SER A 271 -18.20 21.37 -22.88
C SER A 271 -17.66 22.30 -21.79
N SER A 272 -16.41 22.73 -21.94
CA SER A 272 -15.80 23.73 -21.04
C SER A 272 -16.31 25.12 -21.42
N VAL A 273 -16.62 25.96 -20.42
CA VAL A 273 -17.02 27.35 -20.65
C VAL A 273 -15.94 28.29 -20.15
N GLU A 274 -15.26 28.97 -21.07
CA GLU A 274 -14.18 29.91 -20.74
C GLU A 274 -14.70 31.29 -20.31
N ASN A 275 -15.88 31.70 -20.78
CA ASN A 275 -16.46 33.03 -20.57
C ASN A 275 -17.85 32.95 -19.94
N PHE A 276 -18.00 32.15 -18.89
CA PHE A 276 -19.26 32.09 -18.16
C PHE A 276 -19.39 33.39 -17.34
N ASN A 277 -20.25 34.31 -17.78
CA ASN A 277 -20.56 35.54 -17.03
C ASN A 277 -21.39 35.19 -15.79
N PHE A 278 -20.73 34.64 -14.78
CA PHE A 278 -21.29 34.60 -13.44
C PHE A 278 -21.21 36.00 -12.81
N PRO A 279 -22.21 36.48 -12.04
CA PRO A 279 -21.92 37.44 -10.99
C PRO A 279 -20.78 36.86 -10.15
N THR A 280 -19.66 37.58 -10.12
CA THR A 280 -18.34 37.13 -9.65
C THR A 280 -18.43 36.24 -8.40
N PHE A 281 -18.29 34.93 -8.61
CA PHE A 281 -18.07 33.96 -7.54
C PHE A 281 -16.63 34.08 -7.07
N ASP A 282 -16.34 35.11 -6.29
CA ASP A 282 -15.17 35.08 -5.46
C ASP A 282 -15.53 34.27 -4.21
N LYS A 283 -15.00 33.05 -4.10
CA LYS A 283 -15.26 32.17 -2.94
C LYS A 283 -14.77 32.80 -1.63
N SER A 284 -13.86 33.76 -1.70
CA SER A 284 -13.44 34.57 -0.55
C SER A 284 -14.46 35.65 -0.15
N ILE A 285 -15.30 36.10 -1.10
CA ILE A 285 -16.35 37.10 -0.88
C ILE A 285 -17.71 36.42 -0.60
N VAL A 286 -18.03 35.36 -1.33
CA VAL A 286 -19.28 34.63 -1.19
C VAL A 286 -19.09 33.51 -0.17
N SER A 287 -19.45 33.81 1.09
CA SER A 287 -19.42 32.86 2.20
C SER A 287 -20.23 31.57 1.99
N LYS A 288 -21.10 31.51 0.96
CA LYS A 288 -21.97 30.37 0.69
C LYS A 288 -22.12 30.11 -0.81
N ILE A 289 -21.86 28.88 -1.23
CA ILE A 289 -22.17 28.38 -2.58
C ILE A 289 -23.69 28.50 -2.81
N PRO A 290 -24.14 29.00 -3.97
CA PRO A 290 -25.55 29.29 -4.21
C PRO A 290 -26.30 27.97 -4.35
N ASP A 291 -27.53 27.95 -3.86
CA ASP A 291 -28.37 26.75 -3.97
C ASP A 291 -28.94 26.59 -5.39
N THR A 292 -29.00 27.68 -6.17
CA THR A 292 -29.54 27.73 -7.54
C THR A 292 -28.72 28.60 -8.47
N LEU A 293 -28.63 28.21 -9.74
CA LEU A 293 -28.02 28.96 -10.83
C LEU A 293 -29.02 29.15 -11.96
N GLU A 294 -28.96 30.27 -12.67
CA GLU A 294 -29.73 30.52 -13.88
C GLU A 294 -28.77 30.65 -15.07
N TYR A 295 -29.02 29.90 -16.14
CA TYR A 295 -28.21 29.92 -17.35
C TYR A 295 -29.06 29.48 -18.54
N ASP A 296 -29.01 30.26 -19.62
CA ASP A 296 -29.75 30.00 -20.87
C ASP A 296 -31.27 29.77 -20.61
N ASP A 297 -31.88 30.68 -19.83
CA ASP A 297 -33.28 30.63 -19.39
C ASP A 297 -33.69 29.37 -18.61
N GLU A 298 -32.72 28.56 -18.16
CA GLU A 298 -32.95 27.38 -17.31
C GLU A 298 -32.42 27.60 -15.88
N VAL A 299 -33.15 27.06 -14.91
CA VAL A 299 -32.76 27.05 -13.49
C VAL A 299 -32.16 25.71 -13.12
N TYR A 300 -30.94 25.75 -12.60
CA TYR A 300 -30.18 24.60 -12.11
C TYR A 300 -30.11 24.63 -10.59
N GLN A 301 -30.40 23.51 -9.94
CA GLN A 301 -30.35 23.36 -8.48
C GLN A 301 -29.09 22.61 -8.07
N LEU A 302 -28.45 23.05 -6.99
CA LEU A 302 -27.31 22.35 -6.41
C LEU A 302 -27.74 20.98 -5.87
N VAL A 303 -27.17 19.91 -6.42
CA VAL A 303 -27.51 18.53 -6.03
C VAL A 303 -26.39 17.87 -5.24
N LYS A 304 -25.13 18.23 -5.53
CA LYS A 304 -23.97 17.64 -4.84
C LYS A 304 -22.87 18.66 -4.62
N GLU A 305 -22.29 18.60 -3.43
CA GLU A 305 -20.99 19.18 -3.10
C GLU A 305 -20.05 18.03 -2.76
N LEU A 306 -18.92 17.96 -3.46
CA LEU A 306 -17.95 16.89 -3.30
C LEU A 306 -16.57 17.49 -3.04
N GLU A 307 -15.88 16.94 -2.06
CA GLU A 307 -14.48 17.24 -1.81
C GLU A 307 -13.66 15.98 -2.05
N GLY A 308 -12.44 16.15 -2.56
CA GLY A 308 -11.59 15.03 -2.88
C GLY A 308 -10.23 15.42 -3.43
N LYS A 309 -9.67 14.48 -4.20
CA LYS A 309 -8.38 14.62 -4.84
C LYS A 309 -8.49 14.44 -6.35
N LEU A 310 -7.85 15.31 -7.10
CA LEU A 310 -7.71 15.22 -8.55
C LEU A 310 -6.35 14.63 -8.92
N PHE A 311 -6.33 13.70 -9.88
CA PHE A 311 -5.13 13.08 -10.41
C PHE A 311 -5.09 13.14 -11.94
N HIS A 312 -4.02 13.73 -12.47
CA HIS A 312 -3.68 13.67 -13.90
C HIS A 312 -2.94 12.38 -14.26
N LYS A 313 -2.77 12.14 -15.57
CA LYS A 313 -1.91 11.07 -16.08
C LYS A 313 -0.51 11.16 -15.44
N ASN A 314 -0.02 10.02 -14.93
CA ASN A 314 1.29 9.85 -14.28
C ASN A 314 1.51 10.55 -12.92
N GLN A 315 0.50 11.23 -12.38
CA GLN A 315 0.64 11.90 -11.09
C GLN A 315 0.29 10.96 -9.92
N LYS A 316 1.23 10.80 -8.98
CA LYS A 316 1.03 9.96 -7.78
C LYS A 316 0.27 10.66 -6.66
N ALA A 317 0.54 11.96 -6.45
CA ALA A 317 -0.04 12.76 -5.39
C ALA A 317 -1.20 13.61 -5.92
N GLY A 318 -2.33 13.61 -5.23
CA GLY A 318 -3.52 14.32 -5.69
C GLY A 318 -3.54 15.79 -5.31
N HIS A 319 -4.16 16.62 -6.16
CA HIS A 319 -4.49 18.00 -5.82
C HIS A 319 -5.82 18.05 -5.08
N ASN A 320 -5.95 18.89 -4.05
CA ASN A 320 -7.25 19.13 -3.43
C ASN A 320 -8.20 19.70 -4.48
N VAL A 321 -9.43 19.20 -4.49
CA VAL A 321 -10.46 19.66 -5.42
C VAL A 321 -11.81 19.65 -4.72
N CYS A 322 -12.60 20.69 -4.97
CA CYS A 322 -14.02 20.73 -4.63
C CYS A 322 -14.83 20.74 -5.93
N GLN A 323 -15.98 20.08 -5.94
CA GLN A 323 -16.87 20.06 -7.08
C GLN A 323 -18.30 20.37 -6.62
N ASN A 324 -18.95 21.29 -7.32
CA ASN A 324 -20.37 21.55 -7.19
C ASN A 324 -21.07 21.08 -8.47
N LEU A 325 -22.08 20.24 -8.31
CA LEU A 325 -22.89 19.75 -9.42
C LEU A 325 -24.31 20.28 -9.28
N TYR A 326 -24.72 21.05 -10.27
CA TYR A 326 -26.07 21.56 -10.41
C TYR A 326 -26.78 20.84 -11.54
N LEU A 327 -28.05 20.50 -11.35
CA LEU A 327 -28.88 19.85 -12.37
C LEU A 327 -30.11 20.70 -12.64
N ASN A 328 -30.56 20.73 -13.89
CA ASN A 328 -31.84 21.34 -14.23
C ASN A 328 -33.02 20.51 -13.67
N GLY A 329 -34.25 21.01 -13.85
CA GLY A 329 -35.46 20.35 -13.35
C GLY A 329 -35.65 18.91 -13.84
N GLU A 330 -35.28 18.64 -15.09
CA GLU A 330 -35.38 17.31 -15.72
C GLU A 330 -34.21 16.37 -15.40
N LYS A 331 -33.11 16.91 -14.85
CA LYS A 331 -31.87 16.19 -14.49
C LYS A 331 -31.18 15.53 -15.68
N ASP A 332 -31.35 16.11 -16.85
CA ASP A 332 -30.71 15.72 -18.10
C ASP A 332 -29.62 16.72 -18.53
N LYS A 333 -29.64 17.94 -17.99
CA LYS A 333 -28.56 18.92 -18.12
C LYS A 333 -27.89 19.20 -16.78
N SER A 334 -26.60 19.57 -16.83
CA SER A 334 -25.82 19.89 -15.64
C SER A 334 -24.90 21.09 -15.83
N ILE A 335 -24.70 21.85 -14.76
CA ILE A 335 -23.57 22.76 -14.60
C ILE A 335 -22.65 22.15 -13.54
N ARG A 336 -21.40 21.89 -13.91
CA ARG A 336 -20.39 21.35 -13.01
C ARG A 336 -19.28 22.36 -12.81
N ILE A 337 -19.10 22.81 -11.58
CA ILE A 337 -18.04 23.76 -11.21
C ILE A 337 -16.98 22.99 -10.42
N VAL A 338 -15.74 23.02 -10.91
CA VAL A 338 -14.59 22.33 -10.31
C VAL A 338 -13.60 23.36 -9.81
N TRP A 339 -13.37 23.38 -8.50
CA TRP A 339 -12.46 24.31 -7.82
C TRP A 339 -11.13 23.61 -7.51
N LEU A 340 -10.03 24.15 -8.02
CA LEU A 340 -8.66 23.74 -7.67
C LEU A 340 -8.07 24.62 -6.57
N SER A 341 -8.47 25.89 -6.55
CA SER A 341 -8.24 26.86 -5.48
C SER A 341 -9.38 27.89 -5.46
N ASP A 342 -9.32 28.86 -4.55
CA ASP A 342 -10.34 29.92 -4.48
C ASP A 342 -10.35 30.81 -5.73
N GLU A 343 -9.21 30.91 -6.43
CA GLU A 343 -9.03 31.73 -7.65
C GLU A 343 -9.01 30.90 -8.94
N ASN A 344 -8.95 29.57 -8.85
CA ASN A 344 -8.80 28.69 -10.01
C ASN A 344 -9.94 27.66 -10.03
N TYR A 345 -10.87 27.87 -10.94
CA TYR A 345 -11.99 26.97 -11.18
C TYR A 345 -12.25 26.77 -12.67
N SER A 346 -12.96 25.69 -13.00
CA SER A 346 -13.43 25.39 -14.35
C SER A 346 -14.91 25.07 -14.31
N ILE A 347 -15.66 25.55 -15.31
CA ILE A 347 -17.10 25.33 -15.44
C ILE A 347 -17.34 24.47 -16.66
N TYR A 348 -18.16 23.44 -16.48
CA TYR A 348 -18.56 22.51 -17.52
C TYR A 348 -20.08 22.49 -17.65
N LEU A 349 -20.57 22.53 -18.88
CA LEU A 349 -21.97 22.30 -19.22
C LEU A 349 -22.09 20.88 -19.73
N GLY A 350 -22.96 20.09 -19.11
CA GLY A 350 -23.09 18.67 -19.39
C GLY A 350 -24.49 18.29 -19.85
N ASN A 351 -24.56 17.39 -20.83
CA ASN A 351 -25.77 16.69 -21.21
C ASN A 351 -25.65 15.22 -20.83
N LYS A 352 -26.58 14.75 -20.01
CA LYS A 352 -26.63 13.36 -19.56
C LYS A 352 -26.89 12.44 -20.74
N LYS A 353 -26.16 11.32 -20.78
CA LYS A 353 -26.40 10.25 -21.73
C LYS A 353 -26.65 8.94 -20.99
N GLU A 354 -27.25 8.00 -21.70
CA GLU A 354 -27.42 6.63 -21.20
C GLU A 354 -26.21 5.79 -21.59
N GLU A 355 -25.81 4.86 -20.73
CA GLU A 355 -24.64 4.00 -20.98
C GLU A 355 -24.78 3.19 -22.28
N ARG A 356 -26.01 2.80 -22.67
CA ARG A 356 -26.28 2.08 -23.92
C ARG A 356 -25.99 2.86 -25.20
N HIS A 357 -25.75 4.18 -25.12
CA HIS A 357 -25.34 4.99 -26.27
C HIS A 357 -23.84 4.85 -26.57
N PHE A 358 -23.10 4.15 -25.71
CA PHE A 358 -21.68 3.90 -25.86
C PHE A 358 -21.48 2.41 -26.12
N ASP A 359 -20.87 2.08 -27.26
CA ASP A 359 -20.61 0.68 -27.63
C ASP A 359 -19.20 0.50 -28.20
N ASN A 360 -18.85 -0.76 -28.53
CA ASN A 360 -17.57 -1.13 -29.11
C ASN A 360 -16.36 -0.57 -28.35
N ILE A 361 -16.41 -0.67 -27.01
CA ILE A 361 -15.32 -0.23 -26.14
C ILE A 361 -14.14 -1.20 -26.29
N LEU A 362 -13.04 -0.72 -26.83
CA LEU A 362 -11.85 -1.52 -27.16
C LEU A 362 -10.59 -0.78 -26.71
N HIS A 363 -9.56 -1.53 -26.30
CA HIS A 363 -8.23 -0.96 -26.07
C HIS A 363 -7.47 -0.89 -27.39
N ARG A 364 -6.93 0.29 -27.76
CA ARG A 364 -6.01 0.44 -28.90
C ARG A 364 -4.64 -0.09 -28.47
N GLY A 365 -4.47 -1.41 -28.57
CA GLY A 365 -3.24 -2.13 -28.23
C GLY A 365 -2.04 -1.73 -29.08
#